data_AF-A0A2N6K2T5-F1
#
_entry.id   AF-A0A2N6K2T5-F1
#
_cell.length_a   1.000
_cell.length_b   1.000
_cell.length_c   1.000
_cell.angle_alpha   90.00
_cell.angle_beta   90.00
_cell.angle_gamma   90.00
#
_symmetry.space_group_name_H-M   'P 1'
#
loop_
_entity.id
_entity.type
_entity.pdbx_description
1 polymer ?
#
loop_
_entity_poly.entity_id
_entity_poly.type
_entity_poly.pdbx_seq_one_letter_code
_entity_poly.pdbx_strand_id
1 'polypeptide(L)'
;MNASTPLGIYASARQTWLIFAAAIFLVSVPVFIEAPLVRSLPWLSIGLTFLWVWLSFLLMSRSVTYHWGDLLFGFSWSWLAGSIYWGWLRWEPLWHLPVESIGLPFAIWCLRRNWGKVGNWFYLGSLLGTVLTDVYFYLVNLMPHWRQIMQVEPEFVPQILQNAVARVQTPWGVAWALILAMVLTMVGILPLGRRQYHWYAFSGAVLSTILVDSLFLLAAVLA
;
A
#
# COMPACT_ATOMS: atom_id res chain seq x y z
N MET A 1 29.10 18.37 33.44
CA MET A 1 27.79 18.84 32.93
C MET A 1 27.99 19.45 31.55
N ASN A 2 27.46 18.79 30.53
CA ASN A 2 26.78 19.33 29.34
C ASN A 2 26.83 18.27 28.24
N ALA A 3 25.84 17.40 28.29
CA ALA A 3 25.53 16.48 27.21
C ALA A 3 24.95 17.31 26.05
N SER A 4 25.71 17.45 24.97
CA SER A 4 25.20 17.93 23.70
C SER A 4 24.18 16.91 23.17
N THR A 5 22.93 17.33 23.09
CA THR A 5 21.87 16.64 22.38
C THR A 5 22.27 16.40 20.93
N PRO A 6 22.03 15.20 20.34
CA PRO A 6 22.24 15.02 18.92
C PRO A 6 21.13 15.81 18.22
N LEU A 7 21.50 16.91 17.58
CA LEU A 7 20.67 17.61 16.61
C LEU A 7 20.25 16.60 15.54
N GLY A 8 19.03 16.08 15.67
CA GLY A 8 18.38 15.35 14.60
C GLY A 8 18.35 16.26 13.38
N ILE A 9 19.08 15.88 12.34
CA ILE A 9 19.17 16.62 11.09
C ILE A 9 17.75 16.74 10.54
N TYR A 10 17.16 17.93 10.68
CA TYR A 10 15.85 18.20 10.13
C TYR A 10 15.96 18.12 8.61
N ALA A 11 15.16 17.24 8.03
CA ALA A 11 15.05 17.13 6.59
C ALA A 11 14.53 18.44 5.98
N SER A 12 15.02 18.77 4.78
CA SER A 12 14.44 19.88 4.00
C SER A 12 12.94 19.64 3.82
N ALA A 13 12.12 20.64 4.19
CA ALA A 13 10.66 20.56 4.12
C ALA A 13 10.17 20.22 2.71
N ARG A 14 10.84 20.72 1.68
CA ARG A 14 10.55 20.36 0.28
C ARG A 14 10.75 18.86 0.04
N GLN A 15 11.87 18.31 0.51
CA GLN A 15 12.21 16.90 0.31
C GLN A 15 11.26 15.96 1.07
N THR A 16 10.83 16.32 2.29
CA THR A 16 9.86 15.51 3.04
C THR A 16 8.52 15.41 2.32
N TRP A 17 8.01 16.53 1.79
CA TRP A 17 6.76 16.54 1.03
C TRP A 17 6.87 15.81 -0.30
N LEU A 18 8.04 15.85 -0.95
CA LEU A 18 8.30 15.04 -2.15
C LEU A 18 8.27 13.54 -1.85
N ILE A 19 8.84 13.10 -0.72
CA ILE A 19 8.75 11.69 -0.31
C ILE A 19 7.31 11.28 0.00
N PHE A 20 6.54 12.15 0.65
CA PHE A 20 5.11 11.92 0.89
C PHE A 20 4.32 11.78 -0.41
N ALA A 21 4.52 12.69 -1.36
CA ALA A 21 3.88 12.63 -2.67
C ALA A 21 4.28 11.37 -3.46
N ALA A 22 5.55 10.99 -3.39
CA ALA A 22 6.04 9.76 -4.02
C ALA A 22 5.45 8.50 -3.37
N ALA A 23 5.30 8.48 -2.04
CA ALA A 23 4.63 7.38 -1.36
C ALA A 23 3.16 7.25 -1.79
N ILE A 24 2.42 8.36 -1.87
CA ILE A 24 1.05 8.36 -2.41
C ILE A 24 1.04 7.80 -3.85
N PHE A 25 1.95 8.28 -4.70
CA PHE A 25 2.03 7.81 -6.07
C PHE A 25 2.28 6.30 -6.14
N LEU A 26 3.25 5.79 -5.38
CA LEU A 26 3.67 4.39 -5.41
C LEU A 26 2.63 3.42 -4.85
N VAL A 27 1.71 3.86 -4.00
CA VAL A 27 0.56 3.03 -3.59
C VAL A 27 -0.58 3.15 -4.61
N SER A 28 -0.89 4.35 -5.08
CA SER A 28 -2.12 4.59 -5.84
C SER A 28 -2.05 4.29 -7.33
N VAL A 29 -0.93 4.58 -7.99
CA VAL A 29 -0.84 4.48 -9.46
C VAL A 29 -0.44 3.09 -9.93
N PRO A 30 0.59 2.43 -9.34
CA PRO A 30 1.04 1.12 -9.79
C PRO A 30 -0.05 0.05 -9.84
N VAL A 31 -1.04 0.07 -8.94
CA VAL A 31 -2.13 -0.92 -8.93
C VAL A 31 -2.89 -1.00 -10.27
N PHE A 32 -3.08 0.13 -10.95
CA PHE A 32 -3.76 0.21 -12.24
C PHE A 32 -2.92 -0.33 -13.41
N ILE A 33 -1.60 -0.48 -13.20
CA ILE A 33 -0.67 -1.03 -14.19
C ILE A 33 -0.40 -2.51 -13.88
N GLU A 34 -0.11 -2.81 -12.62
CA GLU A 34 0.28 -4.13 -12.14
C GLU A 34 -0.86 -5.13 -12.27
N ALA A 35 -2.07 -4.80 -11.84
CA ALA A 35 -3.19 -5.74 -11.85
C ALA A 35 -3.59 -6.20 -13.27
N PRO A 36 -3.60 -5.33 -14.32
CA PRO A 36 -3.76 -5.79 -15.70
C PRO A 36 -2.52 -6.52 -16.25
N LEU A 37 -1.31 -6.04 -15.93
CA LEU A 37 -0.06 -6.63 -16.40
C LEU A 37 0.07 -8.07 -15.95
N VAL A 38 -0.11 -8.34 -14.66
CA VAL A 38 0.05 -9.67 -14.08
C VAL A 38 -1.00 -10.67 -14.57
N ARG A 39 -2.20 -10.20 -14.98
CA ARG A 39 -3.21 -11.06 -15.60
C ARG A 39 -2.78 -11.56 -16.98
N SER A 40 -2.01 -10.74 -17.72
CA SER A 40 -1.56 -11.09 -19.08
C SER A 40 -0.18 -11.74 -19.09
N LEU A 41 0.73 -11.25 -18.24
CA LEU A 41 2.15 -11.61 -18.21
C LEU A 41 2.62 -11.75 -16.74
N PRO A 42 2.13 -12.76 -16.00
CA PRO A 42 2.40 -12.89 -14.56
C PRO A 42 3.89 -13.04 -14.23
N TRP A 43 4.63 -13.79 -15.05
CA TRP A 43 6.08 -13.96 -14.91
C TRP A 43 6.87 -12.67 -15.16
N LEU A 44 6.40 -11.81 -16.08
CA LEU A 44 7.02 -10.50 -16.30
C LEU A 44 6.85 -9.61 -15.08
N SER A 45 5.67 -9.61 -14.46
CA SER A 45 5.41 -8.84 -13.24
C SER A 45 6.34 -9.24 -12.10
N ILE A 46 6.53 -10.55 -11.87
CA ILE A 46 7.54 -11.06 -10.93
C ILE A 46 8.94 -10.59 -11.35
N GLY A 47 9.30 -10.71 -12.63
CA GLY A 47 10.57 -10.27 -13.18
C GLY A 47 10.88 -8.80 -12.89
N LEU A 48 9.87 -7.92 -12.98
CA LEU A 48 10.01 -6.50 -12.67
C LEU A 48 10.33 -6.23 -11.20
N THR A 49 10.01 -7.15 -10.28
CA THR A 49 10.49 -7.06 -8.89
C THR A 49 12.01 -6.97 -8.82
N PHE A 50 12.71 -7.81 -9.60
CA PHE A 50 14.18 -7.77 -9.64
C PHE A 50 14.70 -6.45 -10.20
N LEU A 51 14.01 -5.89 -11.20
CA LEU A 51 14.33 -4.57 -11.74
C LEU A 51 14.18 -3.48 -10.66
N TRP A 52 13.09 -3.50 -9.89
CA TRP A 52 12.86 -2.54 -8.81
C TRP A 52 13.91 -2.64 -7.70
N VAL A 53 14.25 -3.86 -7.29
CA VAL A 53 15.31 -4.12 -6.29
C VAL A 53 16.68 -3.66 -6.80
N TRP A 54 17.03 -3.99 -8.05
CA TRP A 54 18.29 -3.55 -8.65
C TRP A 54 18.38 -2.02 -8.74
N LEU A 55 17.32 -1.37 -9.24
CA LEU A 55 17.26 0.08 -9.35
C LEU A 55 17.31 0.75 -7.97
N SER A 56 16.67 0.15 -6.97
CA SER A 56 16.75 0.58 -5.58
C SER A 56 18.20 0.60 -5.08
N PHE A 57 18.94 -0.50 -5.22
CA PHE A 57 20.35 -0.56 -4.82
C PHE A 57 21.22 0.42 -5.61
N LEU A 58 20.97 0.58 -6.91
CA LEU A 58 21.66 1.57 -7.74
C LEU A 58 21.48 2.98 -7.20
N LEU A 59 20.26 3.36 -6.82
CA LEU A 59 19.96 4.67 -6.22
C LEU A 59 20.50 4.80 -4.80
N MET A 60 20.51 3.72 -4.01
CA MET A 60 21.10 3.69 -2.66
C MET A 60 22.63 3.80 -2.67
N SER A 61 23.29 3.55 -3.80
CA SER A 61 24.76 3.67 -3.90
C SER A 61 25.27 5.12 -3.80
N ARG A 62 24.40 6.13 -3.97
CA ARG A 62 24.77 7.55 -3.90
C ARG A 62 23.98 8.25 -2.78
N SER A 63 24.66 9.04 -1.96
CA SER A 63 24.05 9.76 -0.83
C SER A 63 22.88 10.66 -1.24
N VAL A 64 22.99 11.33 -2.40
CA VAL A 64 21.96 12.24 -2.92
C VAL A 64 20.66 11.51 -3.29
N THR A 65 20.76 10.29 -3.80
CA THR A 65 19.61 9.49 -4.25
C THR A 65 19.17 8.43 -3.26
N TYR A 66 19.85 8.33 -2.11
CA TYR A 66 19.68 7.24 -1.16
C TYR A 66 18.23 7.05 -0.73
N HIS A 67 17.54 8.13 -0.35
CA HIS A 67 16.15 8.05 0.12
C HIS A 67 15.16 7.59 -0.95
N TRP A 68 15.44 7.86 -2.22
CA TRP A 68 14.63 7.40 -3.34
C TRP A 68 14.82 5.91 -3.58
N GLY A 69 16.08 5.44 -3.53
CA GLY A 69 16.38 4.02 -3.60
C GLY A 69 15.81 3.25 -2.41
N ASP A 70 15.90 3.82 -1.20
CA ASP A 70 15.30 3.28 0.02
C ASP A 70 13.77 3.18 -0.12
N LEU A 71 13.08 4.24 -0.56
CA LEU A 71 11.64 4.18 -0.83
C LEU A 71 11.28 3.08 -1.85
N LEU A 72 12.05 2.98 -2.94
CA LEU A 72 11.86 1.97 -3.97
C LEU A 72 12.11 0.54 -3.48
N PHE A 73 13.00 0.37 -2.49
CA PHE A 73 13.21 -0.91 -1.81
C PHE A 73 11.96 -1.35 -1.05
N GLY A 74 11.28 -0.42 -0.38
CA GLY A 74 10.00 -0.71 0.29
C GLY A 74 8.92 -1.10 -0.72
N PHE A 75 8.83 -0.33 -1.80
CA PHE A 75 7.87 -0.57 -2.88
C PHE A 75 8.06 -1.92 -3.57
N SER A 76 9.29 -2.39 -3.76
CA SER A 76 9.52 -3.68 -4.43
C SER A 76 8.92 -4.86 -3.65
N TRP A 77 8.82 -4.78 -2.32
CA TRP A 77 8.12 -5.80 -1.53
C TRP A 77 6.62 -5.80 -1.77
N SER A 78 5.98 -4.62 -1.84
CA SER A 78 4.57 -4.48 -2.20
C SER A 78 4.30 -4.95 -3.62
N TRP A 79 5.17 -4.60 -4.58
CA TRP A 79 5.07 -5.09 -5.96
C TRP A 79 5.23 -6.62 -6.04
N LEU A 80 6.18 -7.21 -5.31
CA LEU A 80 6.34 -8.66 -5.30
C LEU A 80 5.07 -9.34 -4.78
N ALA A 81 4.51 -8.84 -3.68
CA ALA A 81 3.29 -9.38 -3.11
C ALA A 81 2.09 -9.22 -4.05
N GLY A 82 1.90 -8.03 -4.62
CA GLY A 82 0.88 -7.74 -5.62
C GLY A 82 0.99 -8.68 -6.82
N SER A 83 2.19 -8.83 -7.38
CA SER A 83 2.47 -9.75 -8.48
C SER A 83 2.12 -11.21 -8.15
N ILE A 84 2.42 -11.69 -6.93
CA ILE A 84 2.08 -13.07 -6.51
C ILE A 84 0.56 -13.21 -6.32
N TYR A 85 -0.05 -12.29 -5.56
CA TYR A 85 -1.47 -12.36 -5.22
C TYR A 85 -2.33 -12.25 -6.48
N TRP A 86 -2.17 -11.17 -7.25
CA TRP A 86 -2.97 -10.91 -8.44
C TRP A 86 -2.72 -11.90 -9.58
N GLY A 87 -1.51 -12.46 -9.67
CA GLY A 87 -1.17 -13.44 -10.70
C GLY A 87 -1.78 -14.82 -10.46
N TRP A 88 -1.78 -15.31 -9.22
CA TRP A 88 -2.12 -16.71 -8.94
C TRP A 88 -3.13 -16.93 -7.82
N LEU A 89 -3.22 -16.05 -6.83
CA LEU A 89 -3.98 -16.30 -5.60
C LEU A 89 -5.25 -15.44 -5.47
N ARG A 90 -5.50 -14.53 -6.42
CA ARG A 90 -6.65 -13.60 -6.42
C ARG A 90 -8.02 -14.25 -6.36
N TRP A 91 -8.14 -15.56 -6.61
CA TRP A 91 -9.41 -16.28 -6.55
C TRP A 91 -9.95 -16.40 -5.11
N GLU A 92 -9.08 -16.32 -4.10
CA GLU A 92 -9.46 -16.36 -2.69
C GLU A 92 -8.93 -15.12 -1.94
N PRO A 93 -9.81 -14.18 -1.55
CA PRO A 93 -9.39 -12.91 -0.94
C PRO A 93 -8.69 -13.09 0.41
N LEU A 94 -8.91 -14.20 1.13
CA LEU A 94 -8.21 -14.46 2.39
C LEU A 94 -6.69 -14.65 2.23
N TRP A 95 -6.20 -14.92 1.03
CA TRP A 95 -4.75 -14.99 0.77
C TRP A 95 -4.10 -13.62 0.60
N HIS A 96 -4.87 -12.55 0.45
CA HIS A 96 -4.35 -11.21 0.19
C HIS A 96 -3.38 -10.76 1.29
N LEU A 97 -3.86 -10.63 2.53
CA LEU A 97 -3.02 -10.21 3.65
C LEU A 97 -1.80 -11.12 3.92
N PRO A 98 -1.90 -12.46 3.93
CA PRO A 98 -0.73 -13.33 4.07
C PRO A 98 0.35 -13.08 3.01
N VAL A 99 -0.05 -12.88 1.75
CA VAL A 99 0.88 -12.62 0.63
C VAL A 99 1.49 -11.24 0.74
N GLU A 100 0.70 -10.21 1.06
CA GLU A 100 1.21 -8.85 1.32
C GLU A 100 2.19 -8.81 2.49
N SER A 101 2.12 -9.76 3.41
CA SER A 101 2.99 -9.87 4.59
C SER A 101 4.34 -10.57 4.33
N ILE A 102 4.63 -11.08 3.12
CA ILE A 102 5.89 -11.81 2.85
C ILE A 102 7.15 -10.96 3.08
N GLY A 103 7.07 -9.65 2.85
CA GLY A 103 8.16 -8.70 3.08
C GLY A 103 8.36 -8.33 4.55
N LEU A 104 7.39 -8.60 5.42
CA LEU A 104 7.37 -8.14 6.81
C LEU A 104 8.57 -8.64 7.65
N PRO A 105 8.99 -9.91 7.58
CA PRO A 105 10.18 -10.37 8.30
C PRO A 105 11.44 -9.59 7.91
N PHE A 106 11.60 -9.29 6.62
CA PHE A 106 12.73 -8.51 6.10
C PHE A 106 12.65 -7.05 6.56
N ALA A 107 11.46 -6.44 6.52
CA ALA A 107 11.26 -5.08 6.99
C ALA A 107 11.59 -4.92 8.48
N ILE A 108 11.12 -5.86 9.32
CA ILE A 108 11.44 -5.90 10.75
C ILE A 108 12.95 -6.03 10.97
N TRP A 109 13.61 -6.93 10.24
CA TRP A 109 15.05 -7.12 10.33
C TRP A 109 15.83 -5.86 9.95
N CYS A 110 15.46 -5.20 8.85
CA CYS A 110 16.08 -3.95 8.39
C CYS A 110 15.91 -2.82 9.41
N LEU A 111 14.69 -2.65 9.96
CA LEU A 111 14.40 -1.62 10.95
C LEU A 111 15.16 -1.84 12.26
N ARG A 112 15.31 -3.10 12.71
CA ARG A 112 16.16 -3.46 13.87
C ARG A 112 17.62 -3.08 13.65
N ARG A 113 18.09 -3.12 12.41
CA ARG A 113 19.44 -2.67 12.01
C ARG A 113 19.54 -1.17 11.73
N ASN A 114 18.46 -0.41 11.90
CA ASN A 114 18.35 0.99 11.50
C ASN A 114 18.66 1.25 10.01
N TRP A 115 18.47 0.25 9.15
CA TRP A 115 18.74 0.32 7.71
C TRP A 115 17.44 0.46 6.91
N GLY A 116 17.50 1.18 5.79
CA GLY A 116 16.38 1.34 4.86
C GLY A 116 15.10 1.88 5.52
N LYS A 117 15.20 2.88 6.40
CA LYS A 117 14.02 3.31 7.19
C LYS A 117 12.91 3.86 6.31
N VAL A 118 13.21 4.55 5.21
CA VAL A 118 12.18 5.19 4.38
C VAL A 118 11.32 4.13 3.69
N GLY A 119 11.94 3.15 3.04
CA GLY A 119 11.22 2.07 2.37
C GLY A 119 10.49 1.14 3.32
N ASN A 120 11.13 0.75 4.43
CA ASN A 120 10.49 -0.17 5.36
C ASN A 120 9.29 0.47 6.07
N TRP A 121 9.34 1.76 6.41
CA TRP A 121 8.17 2.47 6.93
C TRP A 121 7.10 2.72 5.86
N PHE A 122 7.48 2.96 4.59
CA PHE A 122 6.53 2.97 3.47
C PHE A 122 5.76 1.63 3.39
N TYR A 123 6.49 0.52 3.34
CA TYR A 123 5.93 -0.83 3.24
C TYR A 123 4.99 -1.15 4.41
N LEU A 124 5.40 -0.81 5.64
CA LEU A 124 4.53 -0.98 6.82
C LEU A 124 3.26 -0.14 6.74
N GLY A 125 3.34 1.09 6.20
CA GLY A 125 2.17 1.93 5.99
C GLY A 125 1.21 1.33 4.97
N SER A 126 1.74 0.83 3.85
CA SER A 126 0.96 0.14 2.82
C SER A 126 0.30 -1.12 3.39
N LEU A 127 1.04 -1.94 4.14
CA LEU A 127 0.53 -3.17 4.75
C LEU A 127 -0.56 -2.88 5.79
N LEU A 128 -0.42 -1.80 6.57
CA LEU A 128 -1.48 -1.37 7.47
C LEU A 128 -2.75 -0.99 6.70
N GLY A 129 -2.59 -0.28 5.58
CA GLY A 129 -3.69 0.01 4.66
C GLY A 129 -4.41 -1.27 4.23
N THR A 130 -3.66 -2.24 3.69
CA THR A 130 -4.16 -3.56 3.30
C THR A 130 -4.91 -4.25 4.44
N VAL A 131 -4.34 -4.28 5.65
CA VAL A 131 -4.99 -4.91 6.81
C VAL A 131 -6.37 -4.29 7.06
N LEU A 132 -6.47 -2.96 7.05
CA LEU A 132 -7.73 -2.28 7.36
C LEU A 132 -8.76 -2.44 6.23
N THR A 133 -8.33 -2.41 4.97
CA THR A 133 -9.20 -2.70 3.82
C THR A 133 -9.70 -4.15 3.84
N ASP A 134 -8.85 -5.12 4.15
CA ASP A 134 -9.24 -6.54 4.27
C ASP A 134 -10.20 -6.78 5.45
N VAL A 135 -9.96 -6.12 6.59
CA VAL A 135 -10.88 -6.14 7.74
C VAL A 135 -12.25 -5.57 7.34
N TYR A 136 -12.28 -4.48 6.57
CA TYR A 136 -13.54 -3.94 6.05
C TYR A 136 -14.27 -4.94 5.15
N PHE A 137 -13.56 -5.56 4.20
CA PHE A 137 -14.11 -6.58 3.31
C PHE A 137 -14.71 -7.76 4.07
N TYR A 138 -14.07 -8.16 5.16
CA TYR A 138 -14.58 -9.21 6.05
C TYR A 138 -15.84 -8.75 6.80
N LEU A 139 -15.80 -7.60 7.48
CA LEU A 139 -16.89 -7.10 8.33
C LEU A 139 -18.17 -6.75 7.56
N VAL A 140 -18.02 -6.30 6.30
CA VAL A 140 -19.14 -5.91 5.42
C VAL A 140 -19.53 -7.05 4.47
N ASN A 141 -18.90 -8.21 4.60
CA ASN A 141 -19.20 -9.42 3.83
C ASN A 141 -19.07 -9.20 2.30
N LEU A 142 -17.97 -8.58 1.88
CA LEU A 142 -17.63 -8.32 0.48
C LEU A 142 -16.86 -9.49 -0.16
N MET A 143 -16.21 -10.34 0.62
CA MET A 143 -15.43 -11.48 0.12
C MET A 143 -16.21 -12.44 -0.81
N PRO A 144 -17.51 -12.76 -0.57
CA PRO A 144 -18.27 -13.58 -1.51
C PRO A 144 -18.44 -12.93 -2.89
N HIS A 145 -18.65 -11.61 -2.92
CA HIS A 145 -18.80 -10.85 -4.17
C HIS A 145 -17.48 -10.85 -4.95
N TRP A 146 -16.34 -10.72 -4.25
CA TRP A 146 -15.02 -10.87 -4.86
C TRP A 146 -14.84 -12.23 -5.54
N ARG A 147 -15.17 -13.32 -4.83
CA ARG A 147 -15.06 -14.68 -5.39
C ARG A 147 -15.91 -14.84 -6.67
N GLN A 148 -17.10 -14.25 -6.70
CA GLN A 148 -17.97 -14.25 -7.88
C GLN A 148 -17.34 -13.48 -9.05
N ILE A 149 -16.78 -12.28 -8.81
CA ILE A 149 -16.10 -11.48 -9.86
C ILE A 149 -14.98 -12.26 -10.53
N MET A 150 -14.29 -13.16 -9.82
CA MET A 150 -13.19 -13.95 -10.37
C MET A 150 -13.66 -15.12 -11.26
N GLN A 151 -14.95 -15.47 -11.25
CA GLN A 151 -15.50 -16.65 -11.92
C GLN A 151 -16.43 -16.29 -13.09
N VAL A 152 -17.02 -15.10 -13.10
CA VAL A 152 -17.98 -14.72 -14.13
C VAL A 152 -17.33 -14.04 -15.33
N GLU A 153 -18.04 -14.07 -16.45
CA GLU A 153 -17.70 -13.29 -17.63
C GLU A 153 -17.80 -11.78 -17.34
N PRO A 154 -17.00 -10.93 -18.02
CA PRO A 154 -16.98 -9.48 -17.78
C PRO A 154 -18.35 -8.80 -17.82
N GLU A 155 -19.28 -9.33 -18.60
CA GLU A 155 -20.65 -8.83 -18.77
C GLU A 155 -21.47 -8.87 -17.47
N PHE A 156 -21.17 -9.80 -16.55
CA PHE A 156 -21.88 -9.96 -15.28
C PHE A 156 -21.20 -9.24 -14.11
N VAL A 157 -19.99 -8.71 -14.30
CA VAL A 157 -19.23 -8.00 -13.25
C VAL A 157 -19.97 -6.78 -12.71
N PRO A 158 -20.61 -5.90 -13.53
CA PRO A 158 -21.34 -4.74 -13.02
C PRO A 158 -22.44 -5.11 -12.03
N GLN A 159 -23.20 -6.18 -12.30
CA GLN A 159 -24.27 -6.63 -11.40
C GLN A 159 -23.73 -7.05 -10.03
N ILE A 160 -22.59 -7.75 -9.99
CA ILE A 160 -21.96 -8.16 -8.73
C ILE A 160 -21.42 -6.93 -7.96
N LEU A 161 -20.85 -5.96 -8.66
CA LEU A 161 -20.39 -4.70 -8.07
C LEU A 161 -21.54 -3.91 -7.45
N GLN A 162 -22.68 -3.80 -8.14
CA GLN A 162 -23.87 -3.14 -7.60
C GLN A 162 -24.39 -3.84 -6.34
N ASN A 163 -24.40 -5.17 -6.30
CA ASN A 163 -24.75 -5.93 -5.09
C ASN A 163 -23.75 -5.70 -3.94
N ALA A 164 -22.45 -5.57 -4.24
CA ALA A 164 -21.42 -5.25 -3.26
C ALA A 164 -21.59 -3.81 -2.71
N VAL A 165 -21.90 -2.84 -3.58
CA VAL A 165 -22.22 -1.46 -3.20
C VAL A 165 -23.43 -1.41 -2.27
N ALA A 166 -24.47 -2.21 -2.53
CA ALA A 166 -25.63 -2.30 -1.64
C ALA A 166 -25.25 -2.76 -0.21
N ARG A 167 -24.21 -3.59 -0.04
CA ARG A 167 -23.66 -3.95 1.28
C ARG A 167 -22.95 -2.77 1.94
N VAL A 168 -22.12 -2.06 1.18
CA VAL A 168 -21.40 -0.86 1.66
C VAL A 168 -22.36 0.23 2.12
N GLN A 169 -23.48 0.43 1.42
CA GLN A 169 -24.47 1.47 1.72
C GLN A 169 -25.39 1.15 2.91
N THR A 170 -25.31 -0.06 3.49
CA THR A 170 -26.02 -0.36 4.73
C THR A 170 -25.50 0.51 5.89
N PRO A 171 -26.31 0.80 6.93
CA PRO A 171 -25.81 1.51 8.12
C PRO A 171 -24.58 0.84 8.75
N TRP A 172 -24.50 -0.49 8.69
CA TRP A 172 -23.35 -1.26 9.16
C TRP A 172 -22.09 -1.02 8.31
N GLY A 173 -22.23 -1.07 6.98
CA GLY A 173 -21.15 -0.80 6.05
C GLY A 173 -20.60 0.62 6.21
N VAL A 174 -21.50 1.61 6.21
CA VAL A 174 -21.13 3.03 6.41
C VAL A 174 -20.45 3.25 7.76
N ALA A 175 -20.96 2.67 8.84
CA ALA A 175 -20.36 2.81 10.17
C ALA A 175 -18.91 2.31 10.21
N TRP A 176 -18.65 1.11 9.68
CA TRP A 176 -17.29 0.58 9.61
C TRP A 176 -16.38 1.36 8.66
N ALA A 177 -16.91 1.83 7.52
CA ALA A 177 -16.14 2.66 6.60
C ALA A 177 -15.68 3.96 7.29
N LEU A 178 -16.56 4.63 8.04
CA LEU A 178 -16.22 5.84 8.79
C LEU A 178 -15.20 5.57 9.91
N ILE A 179 -15.39 4.50 10.68
CA ILE A 179 -14.46 4.13 11.76
C ILE A 179 -13.05 3.88 11.19
N LEU A 180 -12.94 3.06 10.13
CA LEU A 180 -11.66 2.71 9.55
C LEU A 180 -11.00 3.89 8.83
N ALA A 181 -11.78 4.73 8.13
CA ALA A 181 -11.28 5.97 7.55
C ALA A 181 -10.74 6.93 8.61
N MET A 182 -11.39 7.02 9.78
CA MET A 182 -10.91 7.82 10.90
C MET A 182 -9.60 7.27 11.46
N VAL A 183 -9.49 5.94 11.62
CA VAL A 183 -8.24 5.28 12.07
C VAL A 183 -7.11 5.55 11.07
N LEU A 184 -7.32 5.32 9.78
CA LEU A 184 -6.33 5.59 8.73
C LEU A 184 -5.92 7.07 8.71
N THR A 185 -6.88 7.98 8.84
CA THR A 185 -6.62 9.42 8.88
C THR A 185 -5.77 9.79 10.10
N MET A 186 -6.13 9.30 11.28
CA MET A 186 -5.39 9.59 12.51
C MET A 186 -3.97 9.03 12.44
N VAL A 187 -3.82 7.75 12.08
CA VAL A 187 -2.52 7.08 11.98
C VAL A 187 -1.66 7.67 10.86
N GLY A 188 -2.28 8.14 9.78
CA GLY A 188 -1.60 8.82 8.67
C GLY A 188 -1.16 10.24 8.99
N ILE A 189 -1.93 11.02 9.76
CA ILE A 189 -1.62 12.43 10.04
C ILE A 189 -0.64 12.59 11.22
N LEU A 190 -0.81 11.84 12.31
CA LEU A 190 0.00 12.01 13.53
C LEU A 190 1.52 11.98 13.29
N PRO A 191 2.07 11.09 12.44
CA PRO A 191 3.51 11.03 12.18
C PRO A 191 4.08 12.23 11.44
N LEU A 192 3.27 12.99 10.69
CA LEU A 192 3.73 14.16 9.91
C LEU A 192 4.34 15.25 10.81
N GLY A 193 3.91 15.34 12.07
CA GLY A 193 4.49 16.27 13.05
C GLY A 193 5.96 16.00 13.38
N ARG A 194 6.48 14.79 13.08
CA ARG A 194 7.86 14.39 13.39
C ARG A 194 8.90 14.90 12.40
N ARG A 195 8.51 15.39 11.21
CA ARG A 195 9.39 15.98 10.18
C ARG A 195 10.60 15.11 9.78
N GLN A 196 10.42 13.79 9.72
CA GLN A 196 11.45 12.85 9.24
C GLN A 196 10.93 12.10 8.01
N TYR A 197 11.84 11.77 7.07
CA TYR A 197 11.50 11.15 5.79
C TYR A 197 10.66 9.88 5.88
N HIS A 198 11.00 8.98 6.81
CA HIS A 198 10.30 7.70 6.95
C HIS A 198 8.87 7.86 7.49
N TRP A 199 8.62 8.87 8.34
CA TRP A 199 7.25 9.18 8.79
C TRP A 199 6.40 9.73 7.65
N TYR A 200 6.97 10.57 6.78
CA TYR A 200 6.27 11.07 5.60
C TYR A 200 5.99 9.96 4.58
N ALA A 201 6.91 9.02 4.41
CA ALA A 201 6.70 7.84 3.58
C ALA A 201 5.56 6.94 4.13
N PHE A 202 5.58 6.65 5.44
CA PHE A 202 4.51 5.92 6.11
C PHE A 202 3.16 6.63 5.99
N SER A 203 3.11 7.92 6.32
CA SER A 203 1.91 8.74 6.24
C SER A 203 1.34 8.79 4.82
N GLY A 204 2.19 8.95 3.81
CA GLY A 204 1.77 8.94 2.41
C GLY A 204 1.11 7.62 2.04
N ALA A 205 1.74 6.49 2.40
CA ALA A 205 1.22 5.16 2.11
C ALA A 205 -0.12 4.86 2.82
N VAL A 206 -0.25 5.24 4.09
CA VAL A 206 -1.50 5.05 4.86
C VAL A 206 -2.64 5.92 4.33
N LEU A 207 -2.38 7.20 4.04
CA LEU A 207 -3.43 8.10 3.56
C LEU A 207 -3.85 7.79 2.13
N SER A 208 -2.96 7.26 1.29
CA SER A 208 -3.32 6.80 -0.05
C SER A 208 -4.31 5.64 -0.03
N THR A 209 -4.38 4.83 1.02
CA THR A 209 -5.40 3.78 1.14
C THR A 209 -6.81 4.36 1.07
N ILE A 210 -7.08 5.45 1.78
CA ILE A 210 -8.38 6.14 1.73
C ILE A 210 -8.67 6.62 0.30
N LEU A 211 -7.67 7.19 -0.38
CA LEU A 211 -7.80 7.68 -1.75
C LEU A 211 -8.14 6.55 -2.72
N VAL A 212 -7.37 5.46 -2.67
CA VAL A 212 -7.54 4.30 -3.56
C VAL A 212 -8.87 3.61 -3.31
N ASP A 213 -9.24 3.38 -2.05
CA ASP A 213 -10.53 2.77 -1.70
C ASP A 213 -11.71 3.65 -2.15
N SER A 214 -11.59 4.98 -2.03
CA SER A 214 -12.60 5.91 -2.53
C SER A 214 -12.73 5.87 -4.05
N LEU A 215 -11.61 5.74 -4.77
CA LEU A 215 -11.61 5.58 -6.23
C LEU A 215 -12.28 4.27 -6.65
N PHE A 216 -11.98 3.16 -5.97
CA PHE A 216 -12.62 1.87 -6.24
C PHE A 216 -14.12 1.89 -5.91
N LEU A 217 -14.51 2.52 -4.81
CA LEU A 217 -15.93 2.68 -4.47
C LEU A 217 -16.65 3.52 -5.52
N LEU A 218 -16.05 4.64 -5.96
CA LEU A 218 -16.62 5.49 -7.00
C LEU A 218 -16.76 4.72 -8.32
N ALA A 219 -15.73 3.96 -8.71
CA ALA A 219 -15.80 3.11 -9.90
C ALA A 219 -16.91 2.05 -9.79
N ALA A 220 -17.08 1.43 -8.64
CA ALA A 220 -18.14 0.44 -8.42
C ALA A 220 -19.55 1.04 -8.45
N VAL A 221 -19.72 2.29 -7.99
CA VAL A 221 -20.99 3.02 -8.06
C VAL A 221 -21.35 3.44 -9.49
N LEU A 222 -20.33 3.74 -10.31
CA LEU A 222 -20.49 4.20 -11.71
C LEU A 222 -20.51 3.06 -12.75
N ALA A 223 -20.21 1.82 -12.35
CA ALA A 223 -20.19 0.62 -13.21
C ALA A 223 -21.59 0.08 -13.48
#